data_AF-A0A353BCN4-F1
#
_entry.id   AF-A0A353BCN4-F1
#
_cell.length_a   1.000
_cell.length_b   1.000
_cell.length_c   1.000
_cell.angle_alpha   90.00
_cell.angle_beta   90.00
_cell.angle_gamma   90.00
#
_symmetry.space_group_name_H-M   'P 1'
#
loop_
_entity.id
_entity.type
_entity.pdbx_description
1 polymer ?
#
loop_
_entity_poly.entity_id
_entity_poly.type
_entity_poly.pdbx_seq_one_letter_code
_entity_poly.pdbx_strand_id
1 'polypeptide(L)'
;DRGDDPVFRVNSWRGDQDLLAATNSGVGLPVGSLEIRGYATLATEAELSTLAELQGGQPLLAKLPTDAGGVYFCTTTAGREASSLAESGIVLFVALQRAIVQGQEALGKVTQRDAAETGEESDWEMVAGSPDVLSTAYDATAGIYGKGDLTFAVNRRAEEDNAELVDDDALASLFAGLQFSRVDATAGDLGGLVREVWRVFLILMIIALIAEAALSLPRKPRTAAAGLGESFGQETSKITRDAGFAKRDSNEVPAA
;
A
#
# COMPACT_ATOMS: atom_id res chain seq x y z
N ASP A 1 29.95 20.89 -53.49
CA ASP A 1 31.09 21.61 -52.90
C ASP A 1 30.87 21.64 -51.40
N ARG A 2 31.40 20.64 -50.68
CA ARG A 2 31.22 20.49 -49.23
C ARG A 2 32.59 20.85 -48.64
N GLY A 3 32.74 22.11 -48.24
CA GLY A 3 33.97 22.59 -47.62
C GLY A 3 34.28 21.78 -46.37
N ASP A 4 35.56 21.63 -46.05
CA ASP A 4 36.04 20.98 -44.82
C ASP A 4 35.40 21.66 -43.60
N ASP A 5 34.32 21.09 -43.09
CA ASP A 5 33.75 21.49 -41.81
C ASP A 5 34.80 21.25 -40.71
N PRO A 6 35.01 22.20 -39.78
CA PRO A 6 36.05 22.09 -38.78
C PRO A 6 35.82 20.85 -37.90
N VAL A 7 36.81 19.96 -37.86
CA VAL A 7 36.79 18.79 -36.97
C VAL A 7 37.45 19.16 -35.65
N PHE A 8 36.66 19.13 -34.58
CA PHE A 8 37.12 19.24 -33.20
C PHE A 8 37.59 17.87 -32.70
N ARG A 9 38.85 17.80 -32.26
CA ARG A 9 39.44 16.57 -31.70
C ARG A 9 39.25 16.53 -30.19
N VAL A 10 39.22 15.33 -29.63
CA VAL A 10 39.24 15.13 -28.18
C VAL A 10 40.65 15.41 -27.65
N ASN A 11 40.75 16.29 -26.66
CA ASN A 11 41.99 16.72 -26.01
C ASN A 11 42.38 15.80 -24.86
N SER A 12 41.42 15.48 -23.98
CA SER A 12 41.65 14.68 -22.77
C SER A 12 40.40 13.86 -22.42
N TRP A 13 40.59 12.76 -21.70
CA TRP A 13 39.50 11.97 -21.12
C TRP A 13 39.97 11.20 -19.88
N ARG A 14 39.02 10.86 -19.01
CA ARG A 14 39.24 10.04 -17.81
C ARG A 14 39.15 8.56 -18.16
N GLY A 15 40.30 7.93 -18.37
CA GLY A 15 40.43 6.51 -18.71
C GLY A 15 40.54 5.57 -17.51
N ASP A 16 40.54 6.09 -16.29
CA ASP A 16 40.75 5.33 -15.04
C ASP A 16 39.45 5.02 -14.29
N GLN A 17 38.36 5.72 -14.62
CA GLN A 17 37.09 5.62 -13.92
C GLN A 17 35.90 5.88 -14.84
N ASP A 18 34.72 5.47 -14.38
CA ASP A 18 33.44 5.81 -14.98
C ASP A 18 33.24 5.26 -16.43
N LEU A 19 32.34 5.84 -17.22
CA LEU A 19 31.93 5.33 -18.54
C LEU A 19 33.10 5.14 -19.51
N LEU A 20 34.16 5.93 -19.38
CA LEU A 20 35.32 5.93 -20.28
C LEU A 20 36.54 5.15 -19.74
N ALA A 21 36.38 4.44 -18.62
CA ALA A 21 37.43 3.62 -18.02
C ALA A 21 38.06 2.64 -19.03
N ALA A 22 39.31 2.26 -18.82
CA ALA A 22 39.96 1.20 -19.57
C ALA A 22 39.19 -0.12 -19.46
N THR A 23 39.40 -1.03 -20.41
CA THR A 23 38.87 -2.40 -20.35
C THR A 23 39.53 -3.18 -19.21
N ASN A 24 39.00 -4.37 -18.88
CA ASN A 24 39.62 -5.26 -17.88
C ASN A 24 41.06 -5.68 -18.23
N SER A 25 41.46 -5.60 -19.50
CA SER A 25 42.83 -5.83 -19.96
C SER A 25 43.75 -4.60 -19.81
N GLY A 26 43.24 -3.49 -19.25
CA GLY A 26 43.96 -2.23 -19.10
C GLY A 26 44.05 -1.39 -20.38
N VAL A 27 43.37 -1.78 -21.46
CA VAL A 27 43.39 -1.05 -22.73
C VAL A 27 42.37 0.09 -22.69
N GLY A 28 42.84 1.32 -22.94
CA GLY A 28 41.98 2.49 -23.01
C GLY A 28 41.02 2.47 -24.21
N LEU A 29 39.86 3.09 -24.08
CA LEU A 29 38.96 3.31 -25.21
C LEU A 29 39.59 4.30 -26.21
N PRO A 30 39.35 4.14 -27.53
CA PRO A 30 39.92 5.02 -28.55
C PRO A 30 39.17 6.36 -28.65
N VAL A 31 38.99 7.04 -27.51
CA VAL A 31 38.25 8.32 -27.42
C VAL A 31 38.96 9.41 -28.21
N GLY A 32 40.29 9.44 -28.20
CA GLY A 32 41.10 10.39 -28.97
C GLY A 32 40.95 10.28 -30.50
N SER A 33 40.48 9.13 -31.01
CA SER A 33 40.26 8.92 -32.44
C SER A 33 38.91 9.44 -32.94
N LEU A 34 38.04 9.93 -32.03
CA LEU A 34 36.74 10.47 -32.40
C LEU A 34 36.89 11.78 -33.19
N GLU A 35 36.05 11.93 -34.21
CA GLU A 35 35.90 13.16 -34.97
C GLU A 35 34.61 13.83 -34.57
N ILE A 36 34.70 15.03 -34.02
CA ILE A 36 33.53 15.83 -33.64
C ILE A 36 33.41 16.98 -34.63
N ARG A 37 32.28 17.07 -35.31
CA ARG A 37 31.97 18.07 -36.35
C ARG A 37 30.96 19.10 -35.84
N GLY A 38 30.16 18.73 -34.85
CA GLY A 38 29.24 19.63 -34.15
C GLY A 38 29.03 19.21 -32.70
N TYR A 39 28.95 20.19 -31.81
CA TYR A 39 28.65 19.98 -30.39
C TYR A 39 27.86 21.18 -29.82
N ALA A 40 27.13 20.94 -28.74
CA ALA A 40 26.43 21.95 -27.96
C ALA A 40 27.24 22.31 -26.71
N THR A 41 27.11 23.55 -26.24
CA THR A 41 27.70 23.96 -24.96
C THR A 41 26.77 23.62 -23.81
N LEU A 42 27.32 23.21 -22.67
CA LEU A 42 26.56 23.01 -21.44
C LEU A 42 26.50 24.33 -20.66
N ALA A 43 25.30 24.92 -20.57
CA ALA A 43 25.04 26.04 -19.69
C ALA A 43 24.44 25.52 -18.39
N THR A 44 25.25 25.43 -17.34
CA THR A 44 24.79 24.98 -16.01
C THR A 44 25.57 25.71 -14.92
N GLU A 45 24.90 25.96 -13.80
CA GLU A 45 25.51 26.47 -12.56
C GLU A 45 26.02 25.32 -11.67
N ALA A 46 25.63 24.08 -11.97
CA ALA A 46 26.04 22.91 -11.20
C ALA A 46 27.48 22.48 -11.52
N GLU A 47 28.19 21.99 -10.51
CA GLU A 47 29.53 21.44 -10.68
C GLU A 47 29.47 20.11 -11.44
N LEU A 48 30.04 20.09 -12.64
CA LEU A 48 30.13 18.90 -13.48
C LEU A 48 31.51 18.27 -13.39
N SER A 49 31.53 16.95 -13.32
CA SER A 49 32.75 16.16 -13.51
C SER A 49 32.97 15.86 -15.00
N THR A 50 33.92 16.54 -15.62
CA THR A 50 34.27 16.34 -17.04
C THR A 50 34.95 14.98 -17.24
N LEU A 51 34.34 14.13 -18.07
CA LEU A 51 34.84 12.80 -18.43
C LEU A 51 35.65 12.81 -19.73
N ALA A 52 35.29 13.66 -20.70
CA ALA A 52 36.06 13.91 -21.91
C ALA A 52 35.95 15.38 -22.31
N GLU A 53 37.03 15.93 -22.84
CA GLU A 53 37.18 17.34 -23.20
C GLU A 53 37.63 17.48 -24.65
N LEU A 54 37.05 18.43 -25.37
CA LEU A 54 37.44 18.81 -26.72
C LEU A 54 38.64 19.76 -26.69
N GLN A 55 39.33 19.87 -27.84
CA GLN A 55 40.29 20.94 -28.06
C GLN A 55 39.58 22.29 -27.88
N GLY A 56 40.06 23.10 -26.93
CA GLY A 56 39.44 24.36 -26.52
C GLY A 56 38.74 24.33 -25.16
N GLY A 57 38.82 23.23 -24.41
CA GLY A 57 38.35 23.16 -23.02
C GLY A 57 36.87 22.84 -22.85
N GLN A 58 36.12 22.71 -23.94
CA GLN A 58 34.69 22.40 -23.89
C GLN A 58 34.47 20.91 -23.57
N PRO A 59 33.53 20.56 -22.67
CA PRO A 59 33.26 19.16 -22.36
C PRO A 59 32.63 18.44 -23.57
N LEU A 60 33.16 17.27 -23.92
CA LEU A 60 32.50 16.32 -24.83
C LEU A 60 31.52 15.43 -24.06
N LEU A 61 31.97 14.93 -22.91
CA LEU A 61 31.18 14.10 -22.01
C LEU A 61 31.40 14.60 -20.59
N ALA A 62 30.31 14.87 -19.88
CA ALA A 62 30.33 15.32 -18.49
C ALA A 62 29.32 14.55 -17.65
N LYS A 63 29.59 14.43 -16.35
CA LYS A 63 28.72 13.80 -15.37
C LYS A 63 28.34 14.78 -14.28
N LEU A 64 27.05 14.88 -13.99
CA LEU A 64 26.54 15.47 -12.76
C LEU A 64 26.36 14.33 -11.73
N PRO A 65 27.15 14.29 -10.64
CA PRO A 65 27.01 13.25 -9.62
C PRO A 65 25.69 13.41 -8.85
N THR A 66 25.08 12.28 -8.48
CA THR A 66 23.87 12.22 -7.64
C THR A 66 24.04 11.15 -6.56
N ASP A 67 23.16 11.17 -5.54
CA ASP A 67 23.19 10.17 -4.45
C ASP A 67 22.92 8.73 -4.93
N ALA A 68 22.29 8.60 -6.10
CA ALA A 68 21.94 7.33 -6.73
C ALA A 68 22.65 7.10 -8.08
N GLY A 69 23.84 7.69 -8.27
CA GLY A 69 24.65 7.52 -9.48
C GLY A 69 25.03 8.85 -10.13
N GLY A 70 24.55 9.09 -11.35
CA GLY A 70 24.82 10.35 -12.04
C GLY A 70 24.06 10.54 -13.34
N VAL A 71 23.94 11.80 -13.75
CA VAL A 71 23.37 12.21 -15.04
C VAL A 71 24.52 12.53 -16.00
N TYR A 72 24.53 11.87 -17.15
CA TYR A 72 25.58 12.02 -18.16
C TYR A 72 25.11 12.92 -19.30
N PHE A 73 25.95 13.89 -19.67
CA PHE A 73 25.72 14.81 -20.77
C PHE A 73 26.74 14.57 -21.87
N CYS A 74 26.29 14.06 -23.01
CA CYS A 74 27.07 14.00 -24.25
C CYS A 74 26.75 15.25 -25.07
N THR A 75 27.75 16.08 -25.33
CA THR A 75 27.53 17.38 -26.00
C THR A 75 27.43 17.26 -27.52
N THR A 76 27.64 16.07 -28.08
CA THR A 76 27.44 15.79 -29.50
C THR A 76 26.40 14.68 -29.70
N THR A 77 25.86 14.58 -30.91
CA THR A 77 24.94 13.50 -31.31
C THR A 77 25.72 12.38 -32.00
N ALA A 78 25.18 11.16 -31.95
CA ALA A 78 25.72 10.00 -32.65
C ALA A 78 25.54 10.07 -34.18
N GLY A 79 24.81 11.07 -34.69
CA GLY A 79 24.63 11.31 -36.12
C GLY A 79 25.94 11.65 -36.82
N ARG A 80 26.12 11.10 -38.03
CA ARG A 80 27.32 11.26 -38.86
C ARG A 80 27.66 12.72 -39.13
N GLU A 81 26.64 13.58 -39.21
CA GLU A 81 26.78 15.02 -39.40
C GLU A 81 27.48 15.71 -38.24
N ALA A 82 27.37 15.19 -37.02
CA ALA A 82 27.91 15.82 -35.81
C ALA A 82 29.12 15.09 -35.23
N SER A 83 29.22 13.77 -35.39
CA SER A 83 30.37 13.02 -34.89
C SER A 83 30.61 11.67 -35.58
N SER A 84 31.76 11.07 -35.31
CA SER A 84 32.06 9.67 -35.65
C SER A 84 31.65 8.66 -34.57
N LEU A 85 30.88 9.05 -33.54
CA LEU A 85 30.54 8.17 -32.40
C LEU A 85 29.87 6.87 -32.85
N ALA A 86 28.89 6.94 -33.75
CA ALA A 86 28.22 5.76 -34.29
C ALA A 86 29.09 5.02 -35.32
N GLU A 87 29.93 5.73 -36.07
CA GLU A 87 30.77 5.14 -37.14
C GLU A 87 31.94 4.35 -36.58
N SER A 88 32.64 4.91 -35.59
CA SER A 88 33.71 4.22 -34.86
C SER A 88 33.14 3.21 -33.86
N GLY A 89 31.92 3.44 -33.37
CA GLY A 89 31.04 2.51 -32.66
C GLY A 89 31.47 2.12 -31.24
N ILE A 90 32.75 1.80 -31.04
CA ILE A 90 33.25 1.16 -29.82
C ILE A 90 33.12 2.04 -28.57
N VAL A 91 33.41 3.35 -28.68
CA VAL A 91 33.33 4.28 -27.54
C VAL A 91 31.87 4.44 -27.11
N LEU A 92 30.98 4.70 -28.06
CA LEU A 92 29.54 4.85 -27.81
C LEU A 92 28.96 3.56 -27.21
N PHE A 93 29.28 2.41 -27.80
CA PHE A 93 28.78 1.12 -27.34
C PHE A 93 29.22 0.82 -25.90
N VAL A 94 30.52 0.94 -25.59
CA VAL A 94 31.03 0.65 -24.24
C VAL A 94 30.50 1.65 -23.22
N ALA A 95 30.47 2.95 -23.54
CA ALA A 95 29.93 3.96 -22.65
C ALA A 95 28.45 3.72 -22.35
N LEU A 96 27.65 3.37 -23.36
CA LEU A 96 26.22 3.07 -23.20
C LEU A 96 25.99 1.81 -22.36
N GLN A 97 26.73 0.73 -22.63
CA GLN A 97 26.62 -0.51 -21.84
C GLN A 97 26.95 -0.27 -20.37
N ARG A 98 28.03 0.47 -20.09
CA ARG A 98 28.40 0.84 -18.72
C ARG A 98 27.36 1.72 -18.05
N ALA A 99 26.78 2.68 -18.77
CA ALA A 99 25.72 3.53 -18.26
C ALA A 99 24.46 2.71 -17.91
N ILE A 100 24.11 1.72 -18.74
CA ILE A 100 22.99 0.81 -18.46
C ILE A 100 23.26 -0.02 -17.20
N VAL A 101 24.45 -0.61 -17.08
CA VAL A 101 24.80 -1.41 -15.90
C VAL A 101 24.77 -0.56 -14.62
N GLN A 102 25.39 0.62 -14.63
CA GLN A 102 25.35 1.53 -13.48
C GLN A 102 23.90 1.98 -13.15
N GLY A 103 23.07 2.23 -14.17
CA GLY A 103 21.66 2.57 -13.97
C GLY A 103 20.85 1.40 -13.40
N GLN A 104 21.14 0.17 -13.83
CA GLN A 104 20.52 -1.04 -13.28
C GLN A 104 20.92 -1.27 -11.83
N GLU A 105 22.18 -1.05 -11.46
CA GLU A 105 22.63 -1.14 -10.06
C GLU A 105 21.88 -0.17 -9.15
N ALA A 106 21.61 1.05 -9.62
CA ALA A 106 20.81 2.02 -8.87
C ALA A 106 19.34 1.58 -8.69
N LEU A 107 18.76 0.90 -9.69
CA LEU A 107 17.37 0.44 -9.66
C LEU A 107 17.18 -0.91 -8.95
N GLY A 108 18.19 -1.79 -8.99
CA GLY A 108 18.12 -3.16 -8.49
C GLY A 108 18.16 -3.29 -6.96
N LYS A 109 18.38 -2.18 -6.24
CA LYS A 109 18.42 -2.16 -4.77
C LYS A 109 17.03 -2.30 -4.14
N VAL A 110 15.95 -1.99 -4.86
CA VAL A 110 14.58 -2.08 -4.34
C VAL A 110 13.81 -3.14 -5.11
N THR A 111 13.35 -4.18 -4.42
CA THR A 111 12.60 -5.29 -5.05
C THR A 111 11.33 -5.64 -4.28
N GLN A 112 10.42 -6.39 -4.89
CA GLN A 112 9.25 -6.95 -4.23
C GLN A 112 9.34 -8.48 -4.27
N ARG A 113 8.87 -9.14 -3.21
CA ARG A 113 8.83 -10.59 -3.06
C ARG A 113 7.52 -11.05 -2.43
N ASP A 114 7.20 -12.31 -2.65
CA ASP A 114 6.06 -12.94 -2.02
C ASP A 114 6.46 -13.61 -0.70
N ALA A 115 5.52 -13.64 0.25
CA ALA A 115 5.71 -14.28 1.53
C ALA A 115 6.01 -15.78 1.37
N ALA A 116 6.92 -16.28 2.22
CA ALA A 116 7.37 -17.66 2.30
C ALA A 116 7.89 -18.25 0.97
N GLU A 117 8.37 -17.42 0.04
CA GLU A 117 8.92 -17.87 -1.24
C GLU A 117 10.33 -18.47 -1.11
N THR A 118 11.17 -17.88 -0.26
CA THR A 118 12.59 -18.26 -0.15
C THR A 118 12.83 -19.36 0.89
N GLY A 119 12.02 -19.41 1.95
CA GLY A 119 12.12 -20.41 3.03
C GLY A 119 13.45 -20.39 3.78
N GLU A 120 14.22 -19.30 3.67
CA GLU A 120 15.54 -19.16 4.27
C GLU A 120 15.47 -18.36 5.58
N GLU A 121 16.16 -18.87 6.60
CA GLU A 121 16.47 -18.11 7.80
C GLU A 121 17.39 -16.95 7.39
N SER A 122 16.78 -15.77 7.32
CA SER A 122 17.36 -14.68 6.59
C SER A 122 17.91 -13.63 7.55
N ASP A 123 19.16 -13.22 7.32
CA ASP A 123 19.83 -12.10 8.01
C ASP A 123 19.24 -10.77 7.53
N TRP A 124 17.93 -10.61 7.72
CA TRP A 124 17.12 -9.48 7.30
C TRP A 124 16.86 -8.57 8.49
N GLU A 125 16.90 -7.27 8.23
CA GLU A 125 16.48 -6.26 9.18
C GLU A 125 15.09 -5.72 8.79
N MET A 126 14.18 -5.59 9.76
CA MET A 126 12.89 -4.96 9.49
C MET A 126 13.08 -3.44 9.40
N VAL A 127 12.74 -2.87 8.25
CA VAL A 127 12.79 -1.42 8.00
C VAL A 127 11.42 -0.79 8.30
N ALA A 128 10.33 -1.43 7.88
CA ALA A 128 8.97 -1.00 8.18
C ALA A 128 8.01 -2.19 8.23
N GLY A 129 7.22 -2.32 9.29
CA GLY A 129 6.30 -3.44 9.48
C GLY A 129 5.77 -3.51 10.90
N SER A 130 5.16 -4.64 11.25
CA SER A 130 4.73 -4.88 12.63
C SER A 130 5.94 -5.22 13.51
N PRO A 131 6.18 -4.48 14.61
CA PRO A 131 7.35 -4.70 15.48
C PRO A 131 7.25 -6.00 16.29
N ASP A 132 6.07 -6.63 16.35
CA ASP A 132 5.81 -7.84 17.13
C ASP A 132 6.21 -9.13 16.40
N VAL A 133 6.71 -9.00 15.16
CA VAL A 133 7.10 -10.14 14.32
C VAL A 133 8.50 -10.60 14.71
N LEU A 134 8.63 -11.90 14.96
CA LEU A 134 9.93 -12.53 15.22
C LEU A 134 10.78 -12.52 13.94
N SER A 135 12.08 -12.32 14.06
CA SER A 135 13.01 -12.31 12.92
C SER A 135 12.97 -13.60 12.08
N THR A 136 12.66 -14.73 12.73
CA THR A 136 12.49 -16.03 12.06
C THR A 136 11.24 -16.11 11.17
N ALA A 137 10.35 -15.12 11.21
CA ALA A 137 9.11 -15.08 10.44
C ALA A 137 9.07 -13.92 9.43
N TYR A 138 10.19 -13.22 9.22
CA TYR A 138 10.27 -12.08 8.30
C TYR A 138 10.00 -12.47 6.84
N ASP A 139 10.40 -13.68 6.44
CA ASP A 139 10.12 -14.21 5.10
C ASP A 139 8.63 -14.47 4.85
N ALA A 140 7.87 -14.81 5.89
CA ALA A 140 6.45 -15.12 5.82
C ALA A 140 5.53 -13.93 6.19
N THR A 141 6.09 -12.80 6.63
CA THR A 141 5.29 -11.68 7.13
C THR A 141 5.42 -10.45 6.24
N ALA A 142 4.29 -9.84 5.91
CA ALA A 142 4.27 -8.64 5.10
C ALA A 142 5.01 -7.47 5.78
N GLY A 143 5.89 -6.80 5.03
CA GLY A 143 6.74 -5.74 5.54
C GLY A 143 7.82 -5.32 4.56
N ILE A 144 8.57 -4.27 4.91
CA ILE A 144 9.76 -3.82 4.20
C ILE A 144 10.97 -4.25 5.01
N TYR A 145 11.89 -4.95 4.35
CA TYR A 145 13.09 -5.52 4.95
C TYR A 145 14.34 -5.08 4.21
N GLY A 146 15.46 -5.05 4.93
CA GLY A 146 16.79 -4.72 4.45
C GLY A 146 17.73 -5.92 4.52
N LYS A 147 18.69 -6.00 3.60
CA LYS A 147 19.86 -6.88 3.64
C LYS A 147 21.05 -6.18 2.98
N GLY A 148 21.89 -5.51 3.78
CA GLY A 148 22.95 -4.66 3.27
C GLY A 148 22.37 -3.49 2.47
N ASP A 149 22.75 -3.38 1.19
CA ASP A 149 22.26 -2.33 0.29
C ASP A 149 20.89 -2.65 -0.35
N LEU A 150 20.35 -3.85 -0.11
CA LEU A 150 19.08 -4.29 -0.70
C LEU A 150 17.93 -3.98 0.24
N THR A 151 16.90 -3.34 -0.30
CA THR A 151 15.60 -3.14 0.34
C THR A 151 14.56 -3.93 -0.44
N PHE A 152 13.66 -4.62 0.25
CA PHE A 152 12.58 -5.32 -0.44
C PHE A 152 11.30 -5.34 0.36
N ALA A 153 10.18 -5.29 -0.36
CA ALA A 153 8.85 -5.44 0.19
C ALA A 153 8.43 -6.90 0.08
N VAL A 154 8.14 -7.54 1.21
CA VAL A 154 7.47 -8.85 1.25
C VAL A 154 5.98 -8.60 1.32
N ASN A 155 5.23 -9.17 0.38
CA ASN A 155 3.79 -9.08 0.32
C ASN A 155 3.16 -10.46 0.44
N ARG A 156 1.91 -10.49 0.88
CA ARG A 156 1.09 -11.70 0.78
C ARG A 156 0.91 -12.08 -0.70
N ARG A 157 0.96 -13.38 -1.00
CA ARG A 157 0.72 -13.88 -2.37
C ARG A 157 -0.67 -13.50 -2.85
N ALA A 158 -0.77 -13.12 -4.12
CA ALA A 158 -2.06 -12.79 -4.74
C ALA A 158 -3.05 -13.97 -4.72
N GLU A 159 -2.55 -15.19 -4.69
CA GLU A 159 -3.36 -16.41 -4.62
C GLU A 159 -4.09 -16.56 -3.29
N GLU A 160 -3.53 -16.02 -2.19
CA GLU A 160 -4.22 -16.00 -0.89
C GLU A 160 -5.41 -15.03 -0.85
N ASP A 161 -5.47 -14.09 -1.80
CA ASP A 161 -6.62 -13.21 -1.99
C ASP A 161 -7.73 -13.82 -2.85
N ASN A 162 -7.52 -15.03 -3.37
CA ASN A 162 -8.54 -15.73 -4.12
C ASN A 162 -9.56 -16.37 -3.16
N ALA A 163 -10.82 -15.95 -3.25
CA ALA A 163 -11.93 -16.50 -2.47
C ALA A 163 -12.46 -17.83 -3.05
N GLU A 164 -11.61 -18.62 -3.72
CA GLU A 164 -12.02 -19.89 -4.30
C GLU A 164 -12.47 -20.85 -3.20
N LEU A 165 -13.72 -21.29 -3.30
CA LEU A 165 -14.31 -22.21 -2.35
C LEU A 165 -14.04 -23.64 -2.81
N VAL A 166 -13.59 -24.49 -1.88
CA VAL A 166 -13.50 -25.92 -2.11
C VAL A 166 -14.90 -26.51 -2.08
N ASP A 167 -15.25 -27.31 -3.08
CA ASP A 167 -16.53 -28.01 -3.15
C ASP A 167 -16.68 -29.06 -2.03
N ASP A 168 -17.92 -29.35 -1.65
CA ASP A 168 -18.26 -30.26 -0.56
C ASP A 168 -17.71 -31.69 -0.80
N ASP A 169 -17.74 -32.18 -2.04
CA ASP A 169 -17.22 -33.52 -2.38
C ASP A 169 -15.69 -33.56 -2.23
N ALA A 170 -15.02 -32.48 -2.64
CA ALA A 170 -13.57 -32.35 -2.48
C ALA A 170 -13.18 -32.21 -1.01
N LEU A 171 -13.94 -31.45 -0.22
CA LEU A 171 -13.73 -31.30 1.22
C LEU A 171 -13.94 -32.63 1.96
N ALA A 172 -15.00 -33.37 1.64
CA ALA A 172 -15.27 -34.68 2.24
C ALA A 172 -14.17 -35.69 1.91
N SER A 173 -13.62 -35.64 0.70
CA SER A 173 -12.47 -36.46 0.29
C SER A 173 -11.19 -36.09 1.06
N LEU A 174 -10.88 -34.79 1.19
CA LEU A 174 -9.70 -34.30 1.91
C LEU A 174 -9.68 -34.74 3.39
N PHE A 175 -10.85 -34.76 4.03
CA PHE A 175 -11.00 -35.14 5.43
C PHE A 175 -11.50 -36.59 5.63
N ALA A 176 -11.43 -37.44 4.61
CA ALA A 176 -11.89 -38.82 4.70
C ALA A 176 -11.15 -39.58 5.84
N GLY A 177 -11.93 -40.16 6.76
CA GLY A 177 -11.40 -40.88 7.92
C GLY A 177 -11.05 -40.02 9.14
N LEU A 178 -11.20 -38.69 9.05
CA LEU A 178 -11.11 -37.77 10.18
C LEU A 178 -12.51 -37.37 10.63
N GLN A 179 -12.72 -37.29 11.96
CA GLN A 179 -13.91 -36.62 12.47
C GLN A 179 -13.69 -35.12 12.41
N PHE A 180 -14.43 -34.44 11.53
CA PHE A 180 -14.49 -32.99 11.51
C PHE A 180 -15.94 -32.52 11.69
N SER A 181 -16.10 -31.35 12.29
CA SER A 181 -17.39 -30.67 12.42
C SER A 181 -17.31 -29.38 11.63
N ARG A 182 -18.22 -29.21 10.67
CA ARG A 182 -18.31 -28.01 9.83
C ARG A 182 -19.41 -27.11 10.36
N VAL A 183 -19.13 -25.81 10.44
CA VAL A 183 -20.11 -24.79 10.81
C VAL A 183 -20.49 -24.02 9.56
N ASP A 184 -21.60 -24.42 8.93
CA ASP A 184 -22.18 -23.73 7.78
C ASP A 184 -23.01 -22.54 8.25
N ALA A 185 -22.35 -21.47 8.65
CA ALA A 185 -23.02 -20.23 9.03
C ALA A 185 -23.51 -19.49 7.78
N THR A 186 -24.72 -19.81 7.32
CA THR A 186 -25.43 -18.95 6.36
C THR A 186 -26.00 -17.75 7.12
N ALA A 187 -25.66 -16.53 6.71
CA ALA A 187 -26.20 -15.31 7.31
C ALA A 187 -27.75 -15.29 7.21
N GLY A 188 -28.42 -15.70 8.30
CA GLY A 188 -29.89 -15.78 8.37
C GLY A 188 -30.44 -17.05 9.04
N ASP A 189 -29.67 -18.14 9.17
CA ASP A 189 -30.20 -19.45 9.59
C ASP A 189 -30.31 -19.63 11.12
N LEU A 190 -29.53 -18.86 11.90
CA LEU A 190 -29.69 -18.76 13.37
C LEU A 190 -31.07 -18.23 13.79
N GLY A 191 -31.85 -17.69 12.85
CA GLY A 191 -33.21 -17.20 13.05
C GLY A 191 -34.28 -18.28 13.11
N GLY A 192 -33.99 -19.56 12.79
CA GLY A 192 -34.99 -20.63 12.82
C GLY A 192 -35.33 -21.08 14.24
N LEU A 193 -34.33 -21.65 14.93
CA LEU A 193 -34.53 -22.30 16.23
C LEU A 193 -34.77 -21.30 17.36
N VAL A 194 -34.02 -20.18 17.37
CA VAL A 194 -34.16 -19.13 18.40
C VAL A 194 -35.51 -18.42 18.29
N ARG A 195 -36.03 -18.22 17.06
CA ARG A 195 -37.34 -17.62 16.83
C ARG A 195 -38.48 -18.54 17.25
N GLU A 196 -38.32 -19.84 17.09
CA GLU A 196 -39.34 -20.82 17.49
C GLU A 196 -39.45 -20.91 19.03
N VAL A 197 -38.32 -21.00 19.74
CA VAL A 197 -38.29 -20.98 21.22
C VAL A 197 -38.84 -19.67 21.78
N TRP A 198 -38.43 -18.53 21.20
CA TRP A 198 -38.88 -17.22 21.65
C TRP A 198 -40.38 -17.02 21.47
N ARG A 199 -40.97 -17.50 20.36
CA ARG A 199 -42.42 -17.45 20.13
C ARG A 199 -43.20 -18.22 21.18
N VAL A 200 -42.75 -19.43 21.54
CA VAL A 200 -43.41 -20.23 22.60
C VAL A 200 -43.36 -19.51 23.94
N PHE A 201 -42.22 -18.92 24.29
CA PHE A 201 -42.06 -18.18 25.54
C PHE A 201 -42.97 -16.94 25.61
N LEU A 202 -43.10 -16.21 24.49
CA LEU A 202 -44.01 -15.06 24.38
C LEU A 202 -45.48 -15.45 24.52
N ILE A 203 -45.88 -16.55 23.87
CA ILE A 203 -47.24 -17.07 23.98
C ILE A 203 -47.55 -17.44 25.44
N LEU A 204 -46.63 -18.11 26.12
CA LEU A 204 -46.78 -18.45 27.53
C LEU A 204 -46.90 -17.20 28.41
N MET A 205 -46.10 -16.16 28.17
CA MET A 205 -46.16 -14.90 28.90
C MET A 205 -47.50 -14.18 28.68
N ILE A 206 -48.00 -14.13 27.44
CA ILE A 206 -49.31 -13.55 27.13
C ILE A 206 -50.42 -14.31 27.85
N ILE A 207 -50.38 -15.65 27.85
CA ILE A 207 -51.35 -16.48 28.57
C ILE A 207 -51.32 -16.18 30.07
N ALA A 208 -50.12 -16.06 30.66
CA ALA A 208 -49.96 -15.74 32.07
C ALA A 208 -50.55 -14.36 32.41
N LEU A 209 -50.30 -13.34 31.59
CA LEU A 209 -50.85 -11.99 31.77
C LEU A 209 -52.38 -11.96 31.65
N ILE A 210 -52.95 -12.73 30.71
CA ILE A 210 -54.41 -12.85 30.57
C ILE A 210 -55.02 -13.55 31.79
N ALA A 211 -54.38 -14.62 32.28
CA ALA A 211 -54.83 -15.35 33.46
C ALA A 211 -54.80 -14.46 34.72
N GLU A 212 -53.74 -13.68 34.89
CA GLU A 212 -53.61 -12.73 35.99
C GLU A 212 -54.66 -11.62 35.90
N ALA A 213 -54.91 -11.06 34.71
CA ALA A 213 -55.96 -10.08 34.49
C ALA A 213 -57.36 -10.66 34.81
N ALA A 214 -57.61 -11.92 34.46
CA ALA A 214 -58.84 -12.61 34.80
C ALA A 214 -59.00 -12.83 36.32
N LEU A 215 -57.91 -13.15 37.03
CA LEU A 215 -57.91 -13.25 38.49
C LEU A 215 -58.09 -11.89 39.18
N SER A 216 -57.58 -10.82 38.57
CA SER A 216 -57.60 -9.46 39.12
C SER A 216 -58.94 -8.74 38.93
N LEU A 217 -59.89 -9.34 38.21
CA LEU A 217 -61.24 -8.81 38.08
C LEU A 217 -62.02 -9.03 39.40
N PRO A 218 -62.56 -7.97 40.02
CA PRO A 218 -63.33 -8.11 41.25
C PRO A 218 -64.58 -8.95 40.99
N ARG A 219 -64.76 -10.01 41.78
CA ARG A 219 -65.95 -10.87 41.71
C ARG A 219 -67.19 -10.02 41.97
N LYS A 220 -68.17 -10.08 41.05
CA LYS A 220 -69.49 -9.43 41.20
C LYS A 220 -70.03 -9.71 42.62
N PRO A 221 -70.29 -8.68 43.45
CA PRO A 221 -70.96 -8.92 44.72
C PRO A 221 -72.35 -9.48 44.44
N ARG A 222 -72.70 -10.58 45.12
CA ARG A 222 -74.07 -11.05 45.21
C ARG A 222 -74.88 -9.96 45.91
N THR A 223 -75.71 -9.24 45.16
CA THR A 223 -76.72 -8.36 45.73
C THR A 223 -77.78 -9.21 46.42
N ALA A 224 -77.58 -9.46 47.72
CA ALA A 224 -78.64 -9.82 48.65
C ALA A 224 -79.21 -8.53 49.26
N ALA A 225 -80.53 -8.52 49.42
CA ALA A 225 -81.34 -7.34 49.70
C ALA A 225 -81.15 -6.73 51.11
N ALA A 226 -81.59 -5.48 51.17
CA ALA A 226 -82.16 -4.76 52.31
C ALA A 226 -81.23 -3.95 53.22
N GLY A 227 -81.49 -2.63 53.26
CA GLY A 227 -81.79 -1.97 54.53
C GLY A 227 -80.96 -0.74 54.91
N LEU A 228 -81.49 0.45 54.58
CA LEU A 228 -81.68 1.65 55.43
C LEU A 228 -80.50 2.38 56.12
N GLY A 229 -80.54 3.72 55.95
CA GLY A 229 -80.11 4.74 56.93
C GLY A 229 -78.82 5.46 56.56
N GLU A 230 -78.88 6.64 55.93
CA GLU A 230 -78.65 7.97 56.55
C GLU A 230 -77.18 8.22 56.96
N SER A 231 -76.50 9.33 56.69
CA SER A 231 -76.89 10.74 56.50
C SER A 231 -75.71 11.54 55.89
N PHE A 232 -76.10 12.51 55.06
CA PHE A 232 -75.48 13.79 54.67
C PHE A 232 -74.05 14.19 55.09
N GLY A 233 -73.31 14.73 54.10
CA GLY A 233 -72.10 15.53 54.30
C GLY A 233 -71.43 15.90 52.98
N GLN A 234 -71.97 16.88 52.25
CA GLN A 234 -71.41 17.39 51.00
C GLN A 234 -70.61 18.66 51.28
N GLU A 235 -69.30 18.63 51.07
CA GLU A 235 -68.48 19.84 50.97
C GLU A 235 -67.53 19.74 49.78
N THR A 236 -67.76 20.64 48.81
CA THR A 236 -66.96 20.80 47.60
C THR A 236 -65.79 21.74 47.88
N SER A 237 -64.57 21.37 47.47
CA SER A 237 -63.53 22.37 47.24
C SER A 237 -62.67 22.03 46.03
N LYS A 238 -62.72 22.95 45.05
CA LYS A 238 -61.89 23.02 43.85
C LYS A 238 -60.56 23.71 44.21
N ILE A 239 -59.42 23.10 43.91
CA ILE A 239 -58.11 23.78 43.73
C ILE A 239 -57.27 22.88 42.80
N THR A 240 -56.43 23.30 41.85
CA THR A 240 -56.25 24.44 40.93
C THR A 240 -55.13 23.96 39.99
N ARG A 241 -55.25 24.22 38.69
CA ARG A 241 -54.16 24.09 37.70
C ARG A 241 -53.26 25.32 37.81
N ASP A 242 -51.95 25.11 37.80
CA ASP A 242 -50.95 26.03 37.20
C ASP A 242 -49.67 25.21 37.00
N ALA A 243 -49.16 25.04 35.78
CA ALA A 243 -48.43 25.99 34.92
C ALA A 243 -46.92 25.89 35.14
N GLY A 244 -46.17 25.70 34.05
CA GLY A 244 -44.71 25.62 34.08
C GLY A 244 -44.07 25.13 32.78
N PHE A 245 -44.45 25.74 31.65
CA PHE A 245 -43.74 25.60 30.37
C PHE A 245 -42.62 26.65 30.35
N ALA A 246 -41.36 26.23 30.29
CA ALA A 246 -40.23 27.12 30.03
C ALA A 246 -39.31 26.50 28.98
N LYS A 247 -39.43 27.05 27.79
CA LYS A 247 -38.61 26.85 26.59
C LYS A 247 -37.25 27.53 26.78
N ARG A 248 -36.16 26.90 26.31
CA ARG A 248 -34.89 27.59 26.04
C ARG A 248 -34.33 27.11 24.71
N ASP A 249 -34.34 28.01 23.75
CA ASP A 249 -33.72 27.87 22.43
C ASP A 249 -32.22 28.19 22.51
N SER A 250 -31.45 27.48 21.67
CA SER A 250 -30.30 27.91 20.87
C SER A 250 -29.15 28.74 21.49
N ASN A 251 -27.92 28.24 21.36
CA ASN A 251 -26.89 29.00 20.64
C ASN A 251 -25.76 28.13 20.05
N GLU A 252 -25.31 28.59 18.89
CA GLU A 252 -24.29 28.11 17.93
C GLU A 252 -22.82 28.33 18.40
N VAL A 253 -21.86 27.41 18.16
CA VAL A 253 -20.76 27.39 17.12
C VAL A 253 -19.43 28.05 17.60
N PRO A 254 -18.18 27.83 17.07
CA PRO A 254 -17.51 26.73 16.31
C PRO A 254 -16.14 26.25 16.90
N ALA A 255 -15.62 25.19 16.27
CA ALA A 255 -14.24 24.84 15.87
C ALA A 255 -12.98 25.38 16.59
N ALA A 256 -12.07 24.44 16.88
CA ALA A 256 -10.65 24.46 16.52
C ALA A 256 -10.22 23.04 16.14
#